data_AF-A0A836T394-F1
#
_entry.id   AF-A0A836T394-F1
#
_cell.length_a   1.000
_cell.length_b   1.000
_cell.length_c   1.000
_cell.angle_alpha   90.00
_cell.angle_beta   90.00
_cell.angle_gamma   90.00
#
_symmetry.space_group_name_H-M   'P 1'
#
loop_
_entity.id
_entity.type
_entity.pdbx_description
1 polymer ?
#
loop_
_entity_poly.entity_id
_entity_poly.type
_entity_poly.pdbx_seq_one_letter_code
_entity_poly.pdbx_strand_id
1 'polypeptide(L)' 'PALESSHALAHAEKMAKTMRKDEIILVNLSGRGDKDINTVAKLANITL' A
#
# COMPACT_ATOMS: atom_id res chain seq x y z
N PRO A 1 -6.03 0.81 -0.26
CA PRO A 1 -5.64 2.01 0.52
C PRO A 1 -5.49 3.18 -0.45
N ALA A 2 -5.39 4.43 0.04
CA ALA A 2 -4.98 5.54 -0.81
C ALA A 2 -3.64 5.24 -1.52
N LEU A 3 -3.42 5.80 -2.72
CA LEU A 3 -2.19 5.57 -3.47
C LEU A 3 -0.94 6.01 -2.69
N GLU A 4 -1.02 7.09 -1.93
CA GLU A 4 0.08 7.56 -1.06
C GLU A 4 0.41 6.52 0.01
N SER A 5 -0.61 5.95 0.69
CA SER A 5 -0.42 4.89 1.68
C SER A 5 0.13 3.59 1.08
N SER A 6 -0.09 3.35 -0.22
CA SER A 6 0.45 2.18 -0.94
C SER A 6 1.98 2.23 -1.04
N HIS A 7 2.57 3.42 -1.09
CA HIS A 7 4.03 3.58 -1.05
C HIS A 7 4.63 3.14 0.29
N ALA A 8 3.95 3.45 1.40
CA ALA A 8 4.38 3.03 2.73
C ALA A 8 4.35 1.50 2.88
N LEU A 9 3.31 0.84 2.37
CA LEU A 9 3.22 -0.63 2.36
C LEU A 9 4.33 -1.28 1.51
N ALA A 10 4.59 -0.74 0.30
CA ALA A 10 5.65 -1.25 -0.55
C ALA A 10 7.04 -1.12 0.09
N HIS A 11 7.27 -0.06 0.87
CA HIS A 11 8.51 0.10 1.63
C HIS A 11 8.56 -0.83 2.86
N ALA A 12 7.44 -0.97 3.57
CA ALA A 12 7.34 -1.87 4.73
C ALA A 12 7.65 -3.33 4.35
N GLU A 13 7.20 -3.80 3.18
CA GLU A 13 7.54 -5.14 2.68
C GLU A 13 9.06 -5.32 2.47
N LYS A 14 9.73 -4.30 1.92
CA LYS A 14 11.19 -4.33 1.73
C LYS A 14 11.92 -4.33 3.07
N MET A 15 11.45 -3.52 4.02
CA MET A 15 12.02 -3.44 5.38
C MET A 15 11.85 -4.76 6.12
N ALA A 16 10.66 -5.37 6.08
CA ALA A 16 10.34 -6.63 6.75
C ALA A 16 11.28 -7.78 6.36
N LYS A 17 11.78 -7.81 5.11
CA LYS A 17 12.76 -8.82 4.64
C LYS A 17 14.10 -8.77 5.38
N THR A 18 14.40 -7.67 6.06
CA THR A 18 15.65 -7.46 6.82
C THR A 18 15.46 -7.57 8.34
N MET A 19 14.22 -7.73 8.80
CA MET A 19 13.87 -7.74 10.22
C MET A 19 13.82 -9.15 10.79
N ARG A 20 13.95 -9.26 12.12
CA ARG A 20 13.70 -10.51 12.84
C ARG A 20 12.19 -10.77 12.91
N LYS A 21 11.82 -12.05 13.04
CA LYS A 21 10.41 -12.48 13.01
C LYS A 21 9.55 -11.94 14.17
N ASP A 22 10.19 -11.52 15.26
CA ASP A 22 9.57 -10.98 16.47
C ASP A 22 9.41 -9.45 16.46
N GLU A 23 10.00 -8.77 15.48
CA GLU A 23 9.87 -7.32 15.34
C GLU A 23 8.55 -6.94 14.67
N ILE A 24 7.96 -5.82 15.09
CA ILE A 24 6.65 -5.35 14.63
C ILE A 24 6.81 -4.07 13.81
N ILE A 25 6.18 -4.01 12.64
CA ILE A 25 6.05 -2.79 11.84
C ILE A 25 4.63 -2.25 11.98
N LEU A 26 4.48 -1.00 12.43
CA LEU A 26 3.23 -0.27 12.41
C LEU A 26 3.20 0.68 11.21
N VAL A 27 2.27 0.45 10.28
CA VAL A 27 2.10 1.29 9.08
C VAL A 27 0.84 2.15 9.24
N ASN A 28 0.99 3.47 9.11
CA ASN A 28 -0.14 4.38 9.08
C ASN A 28 -0.82 4.37 7.70
N LEU A 29 -2.13 4.08 7.67
CA LEU A 29 -2.96 4.20 6.48
C LEU A 29 -3.69 5.55 6.53
N SER A 30 -3.08 6.58 5.95
CA SER A 30 -3.53 7.97 6.08
C SER A 30 -4.87 8.25 5.38
N GLY A 31 -5.32 7.37 4.48
CA GLY A 31 -6.54 7.60 3.70
C GLY A 31 -7.09 6.36 3.00
N ARG A 32 -8.35 6.50 2.56
CA ARG A 32 -9.11 5.51 1.81
C ARG A 32 -8.85 5.64 0.30
N GLY A 33 -8.89 4.54 -0.44
CA GLY A 33 -8.50 4.49 -1.86
C GLY A 33 -9.61 4.80 -2.88
N ASP A 34 -10.80 5.20 -2.44
CA ASP A 34 -11.99 5.33 -3.29
C ASP A 34 -11.81 6.37 -4.39
N LYS A 35 -11.10 7.47 -4.09
CA LYS A 35 -10.79 8.49 -5.08
C LYS A 35 -9.84 7.99 -6.16
N ASP A 36 -9.01 7.00 -5.82
CA ASP A 36 -7.98 6.45 -6.69
C ASP A 36 -8.47 5.25 -7.51
N ILE A 37 -9.66 4.71 -7.22
CA ILE A 37 -10.12 3.43 -7.76
C ILE A 37 -10.23 3.45 -9.29
N ASN A 38 -10.71 4.55 -9.86
CA ASN A 38 -10.80 4.73 -11.32
C ASN A 38 -9.42 4.79 -11.97
N THR A 39 -8.46 5.47 -11.33
CA THR A 39 -7.07 5.57 -11.78
C THR A 39 -6.43 4.19 -11.80
N VAL A 40 -6.57 3.44 -10.70
CA VAL A 40 -6.01 2.08 -10.59
C VAL A 40 -6.65 1.13 -11.59
N ALA A 41 -7.98 1.15 -11.75
CA ALA A 41 -8.68 0.30 -12.70
C ALA A 41 -8.21 0.52 -14.14
N LYS A 42 -8.07 1.80 -14.55
CA LYS A 42 -7.53 2.16 -15.87
C LYS A 42 -6.11 1.64 -16.06
N LEU A 43 -5.24 1.80 -15.07
CA LEU A 43 -3.84 1.33 -15.13
C LEU A 43 -3.72 -0.21 -15.13
N ALA A 44 -4.58 -0.88 -14.36
CA ALA A 44 -4.63 -2.33 -14.26
C ALA A 44 -5.42 -2.98 -15.41
N ASN A 45 -6.00 -2.18 -16.31
CA ASN A 45 -6.86 -2.62 -17.39
C ASN A 45 -8.05 -3.48 -16.89
N ILE A 46 -8.64 -3.05 -15.78
CA ILE A 46 -9.79 -3.67 -15.12
C ILE A 46 -11.02 -2.77 -15.34
N THR A 47 -12.16 -3.38 -15.64
CA THR A 47 -13.45 -2.69 -15.59
C THR A 47 -13.99 -2.73 -14.17
N LEU A 48 -14.40 -1.58 -13.65
CA LEU A 48 -15.00 -1.45 -12.31
C LEU A 48 -16.45 -1.94 -12.28
#